data_AF-A0A925LE34-F1
#
_entry.id   AF-A0A925LE34-F1
#
_cell.length_a   1.000
_cell.length_b   1.000
_cell.length_c   1.000
_cell.angle_alpha   90.00
_cell.angle_beta   90.00
_cell.angle_gamma   90.00
#
_symmetry.space_group_name_H-M   'P 1'
#
loop_
_entity.id
_entity.type
_entity.pdbx_description
1 polymer ?
#
loop_
_entity_poly.entity_id
_entity_poly.type
_entity_poly.pdbx_seq_one_letter_code
_entity_poly.pdbx_strand_id
1 'polypeptide(L)'
;KRHRLITNGLLLITVICTYIMTASAFYKMNLYESTYGYTRLRLLVYLFLITEIIVLIPMIIGILKPGFKFLEIAFITVFICYSSITFINIDAFVAKQNIQRYQSLSKEMQSDFDIRYLDELSEDALLQIEPLIESSDAATSQFFKETILIQYSKGDASAAWFEYNVSKSSVEKLYKKYYPNGHDATQIPYHEQDSQDY
;
A
#
# COMPACT_ATOMS: atom_id res chain seq x y z
N LYS A 1 12.65 26.97 -40.21
CA LYS A 1 13.14 27.37 -38.86
C LYS A 1 12.02 27.85 -37.93
N ARG A 2 11.15 28.80 -38.32
CA ARG A 2 10.00 29.26 -37.50
C ARG A 2 9.02 28.17 -37.05
N HIS A 3 8.58 27.25 -37.93
CA HIS A 3 7.66 26.17 -37.55
C HIS A 3 8.19 25.24 -36.45
N ARG A 4 9.49 24.91 -36.47
CA ARG A 4 10.13 24.09 -35.42
C ARG A 4 10.17 24.80 -34.07
N LEU A 5 10.38 26.12 -34.05
CA LEU A 5 10.38 26.90 -32.81
C LEU A 5 8.98 26.96 -32.19
N ILE A 6 7.93 27.14 -32.99
CA ILE A 6 6.54 27.15 -32.51
C ILE A 6 6.16 25.77 -31.94
N THR A 7 6.50 24.70 -32.66
CA THR A 7 6.19 23.32 -32.23
C THR A 7 6.91 22.98 -30.91
N ASN A 8 8.20 23.28 -30.81
CA ASN A 8 8.97 23.03 -29.59
C ASN A 8 8.48 23.88 -28.41
N GLY A 9 8.08 25.14 -28.67
CA GLY A 9 7.46 25.98 -27.67
C GLY A 9 6.14 25.41 -27.15
N LEU A 10 5.27 24.92 -28.05
CA LEU A 10 4.01 24.29 -27.69
C LEU A 10 4.22 22.99 -26.89
N LEU A 11 5.20 22.16 -27.27
CA LEU A 11 5.53 20.95 -26.53
C LEU A 11 6.03 21.28 -25.12
N LEU A 12 6.87 22.30 -25.00
CA LEU A 12 7.46 22.69 -23.71
C LEU A 12 6.40 23.26 -22.76
N ILE A 13 5.47 24.07 -23.24
CA ILE A 13 4.35 24.56 -22.41
C ILE A 13 3.43 23.41 -21.97
N THR A 14 3.16 22.43 -22.83
CA THR A 14 2.39 21.23 -22.45
C THR A 14 3.11 20.46 -21.35
N VAL A 15 4.41 20.19 -21.49
CA VAL A 15 5.19 19.46 -20.47
C VAL A 15 5.21 20.20 -19.13
N ILE A 16 5.41 21.51 -19.14
CA ILE A 16 5.36 22.32 -17.91
C ILE A 16 3.96 22.25 -17.27
N CYS A 17 2.90 22.36 -18.08
CA CYS A 17 1.53 22.26 -17.61
C CYS A 17 1.26 20.89 -16.96
N THR A 18 1.72 19.81 -17.57
CA THR A 18 1.65 18.46 -16.98
C THR A 18 2.35 18.42 -15.63
N TYR A 19 3.56 18.98 -15.52
CA TYR A 19 4.30 19.03 -14.26
C TYR A 19 3.53 19.74 -13.14
N ILE A 20 2.87 20.86 -13.46
CA ILE A 20 2.03 21.61 -12.52
C ILE A 20 0.81 20.77 -12.11
N MET A 21 0.16 20.10 -13.06
CA MET A 21 -0.97 19.22 -12.78
C MET A 21 -0.58 18.04 -11.89
N THR A 22 0.54 17.39 -12.17
CA THR A 22 1.09 16.28 -11.36
C THR A 22 1.40 16.75 -9.94
N ALA A 23 2.01 17.94 -9.77
CA ALA A 23 2.27 18.52 -8.45
C ALA A 23 0.97 18.81 -7.67
N SER A 24 -0.06 19.31 -8.34
CA SER A 24 -1.38 19.53 -7.72
C SER A 24 -2.02 18.22 -7.27
N ALA A 25 -1.93 17.16 -8.09
CA ALA A 25 -2.42 15.84 -7.73
C ALA A 25 -1.68 15.27 -6.50
N PHE A 26 -0.35 15.45 -6.44
CA PHE A 26 0.47 15.05 -5.31
C PHE A 26 0.03 15.74 -4.02
N TYR A 27 -0.16 17.07 -4.06
CA TYR A 27 -0.62 17.85 -2.90
C TYR A 27 -1.99 17.36 -2.39
N LYS A 28 -2.93 17.12 -3.32
CA LYS A 28 -4.26 16.63 -2.97
C LYS A 28 -4.21 15.24 -2.31
N MET A 29 -3.35 14.34 -2.79
CA MET A 29 -3.17 13.02 -2.18
C MET A 29 -2.56 13.12 -0.77
N ASN A 30 -1.62 14.06 -0.57
CA ASN A 30 -1.01 14.29 0.73
C ASN A 30 -2.01 14.82 1.76
N LEU A 31 -2.88 15.75 1.34
CA LEU A 31 -3.96 16.23 2.18
C LEU A 31 -4.93 15.10 2.59
N TYR A 32 -5.32 14.24 1.64
CA TYR A 32 -6.18 13.09 1.96
C TYR A 32 -5.52 12.09 2.92
N GLU A 33 -4.24 11.82 2.75
CA GLU A 33 -3.48 10.95 3.65
C GLU A 33 -3.41 11.51 5.07
N SER A 34 -3.13 12.81 5.21
CA SER A 34 -3.10 13.46 6.53
C SER A 34 -4.45 13.37 7.26
N THR A 35 -5.56 13.40 6.52
CA THR A 35 -6.90 13.34 7.11
C THR A 35 -7.32 11.89 7.39
N TYR A 36 -7.21 10.99 6.41
CA TYR A 36 -7.83 9.66 6.46
C TYR A 36 -6.86 8.50 6.74
N GLY A 37 -5.56 8.70 6.63
CA GLY A 37 -4.55 7.64 6.82
C GLY A 37 -3.92 7.15 5.52
N TYR A 38 -2.96 6.24 5.66
CA TYR A 38 -2.25 5.64 4.53
C TYR A 38 -3.08 4.52 3.92
N THR A 39 -3.13 4.44 2.59
CA THR A 39 -3.77 3.32 1.88
C THR A 39 -2.89 2.81 0.74
N ARG A 40 -3.11 1.55 0.34
CA ARG A 40 -2.40 0.91 -0.78
C ARG A 40 -2.57 1.73 -2.07
N LEU A 41 -3.80 2.14 -2.36
CA LEU A 41 -4.14 2.88 -3.57
C LEU A 41 -3.42 4.23 -3.65
N ARG A 42 -3.37 5.01 -2.55
CA ARG A 42 -2.70 6.32 -2.53
C ARG A 42 -1.20 6.20 -2.75
N LEU A 43 -0.57 5.16 -2.19
CA LEU A 43 0.85 4.86 -2.43
C LEU A 43 1.15 4.52 -3.88
N LEU A 44 0.30 3.71 -4.52
CA LEU A 44 0.43 3.44 -5.96
C LEU A 44 0.29 4.72 -6.79
N VAL A 45 -0.61 5.62 -6.42
CA VAL A 45 -0.74 6.93 -7.06
C VAL A 45 0.55 7.76 -6.90
N TYR A 46 1.14 7.85 -5.71
CA TYR A 46 2.40 8.56 -5.52
C TYR A 46 3.54 7.99 -6.37
N LEU A 47 3.66 6.66 -6.41
CA LEU A 47 4.68 5.97 -7.22
C LEU A 47 4.51 6.30 -8.71
N PHE A 48 3.27 6.33 -9.19
CA PHE A 48 2.96 6.75 -10.56
C PHE A 48 3.33 8.22 -10.81
N LEU A 49 2.95 9.15 -9.93
CA LEU A 49 3.26 10.58 -10.08
C LEU A 49 4.78 10.85 -10.05
N ILE A 50 5.52 10.15 -9.19
CA ILE A 50 6.99 10.23 -9.14
C ILE A 50 7.59 9.70 -10.44
N THR A 51 7.12 8.55 -10.92
CA THR A 51 7.57 7.97 -12.20
C THR A 51 7.29 8.91 -13.36
N GLU A 52 6.12 9.54 -13.40
CA GLU A 52 5.73 10.53 -14.40
C GLU A 52 6.70 11.72 -14.42
N ILE A 53 7.00 12.29 -13.23
CA ILE A 53 7.98 13.36 -13.09
C ILE A 53 9.35 12.96 -13.67
N ILE A 54 9.83 11.76 -13.34
CA ILE A 54 11.13 11.27 -13.83
C ILE A 54 11.12 11.10 -15.35
N VAL A 55 10.01 10.65 -15.94
CA VAL A 55 9.85 10.46 -17.40
C VAL A 55 9.74 11.80 -18.15
N LEU A 56 9.18 12.84 -17.52
CA LEU A 56 9.07 14.17 -18.15
C LEU A 56 10.43 14.88 -18.28
N ILE A 57 11.42 14.57 -17.43
CA ILE A 57 12.78 15.15 -17.51
C ILE A 57 13.45 14.85 -18.87
N PRO A 58 13.62 13.59 -19.32
CA PRO A 58 14.20 13.28 -20.63
C PRO A 58 13.33 13.78 -21.78
N MET A 59 12.02 13.97 -21.59
CA MET A 59 11.15 14.59 -22.59
C MET A 59 11.56 16.04 -22.87
N ILE A 60 11.83 16.84 -21.82
CA ILE A 60 12.34 18.21 -21.98
C ILE A 60 13.67 18.21 -22.73
N ILE A 61 14.59 17.29 -22.38
CA ILE A 61 15.88 17.15 -23.05
C ILE A 61 15.68 16.81 -24.53
N GLY A 62 14.73 15.93 -24.86
CA GLY A 62 14.41 15.56 -26.24
C GLY A 62 13.82 16.69 -27.08
N ILE A 63 13.06 17.60 -26.46
CA ILE A 63 12.56 18.81 -27.13
C ILE A 63 13.71 19.77 -27.45
N LEU A 64 14.68 19.90 -26.55
CA LEU A 64 15.83 20.81 -26.70
C LEU A 64 16.92 20.24 -27.61
N LYS A 65 17.15 18.93 -27.60
CA LYS A 65 18.19 18.24 -28.39
C LYS A 65 17.57 17.32 -29.44
N PRO A 66 17.54 17.72 -30.73
CA PRO A 66 17.05 16.86 -31.80
C PRO A 66 17.92 15.60 -31.93
N GLY A 67 17.28 14.43 -32.04
CA GLY A 67 17.95 13.12 -32.14
C GLY A 67 18.11 12.38 -30.81
N PHE A 68 17.63 12.95 -29.71
CA PHE A 68 17.61 12.28 -28.42
C PHE A 68 16.53 11.18 -28.39
N LYS A 69 16.92 9.96 -28.01
CA LYS A 69 16.06 8.78 -27.91
C LYS A 69 15.21 8.79 -26.63
N PHE A 70 14.34 9.80 -26.49
CA PHE A 70 13.53 9.98 -25.28
C PHE A 70 12.65 8.77 -24.98
N LEU A 71 12.11 8.11 -26.02
CA LEU A 71 11.18 6.99 -25.89
C LEU A 71 11.86 5.75 -25.29
N GLU A 72 13.10 5.46 -25.72
CA GLU A 72 13.91 4.35 -25.17
C GLU A 72 14.21 4.59 -23.69
N ILE A 73 14.61 5.82 -23.34
CA ILE A 73 14.92 6.19 -21.96
C ILE A 73 13.66 6.15 -21.08
N ALA A 74 12.54 6.67 -21.57
CA ALA A 74 11.26 6.64 -20.85
C ALA A 74 10.82 5.19 -20.55
N PHE A 75 10.96 4.28 -21.52
CA PHE A 75 10.61 2.88 -21.33
C PHE A 75 11.49 2.21 -20.28
N ILE A 76 12.81 2.44 -20.34
CA ILE A 76 13.75 1.91 -19.33
C ILE A 76 13.41 2.44 -17.93
N THR A 77 13.13 3.74 -17.80
CA THR A 77 12.72 4.35 -16.53
C THR A 77 11.46 3.69 -15.97
N VAL A 78 10.40 3.57 -16.77
CA VAL A 78 9.14 2.95 -16.33
C VAL A 78 9.36 1.50 -15.93
N PHE A 79 10.17 0.74 -16.68
CA PHE A 79 10.48 -0.64 -16.36
C PHE A 79 11.22 -0.78 -15.03
N ILE A 80 12.20 0.08 -14.77
CA ILE A 80 12.93 0.11 -13.49
C ILE A 80 11.99 0.48 -12.33
N CYS A 81 11.17 1.52 -12.51
CA CYS A 81 10.19 1.93 -11.50
C CYS A 81 9.19 0.81 -11.20
N TYR A 82 8.62 0.18 -12.24
CA TYR A 82 7.69 -0.93 -12.08
C TYR A 82 8.32 -2.14 -11.38
N SER A 83 9.54 -2.50 -11.78
CA SER A 83 10.28 -3.59 -11.12
C SER A 83 10.54 -3.28 -9.65
N SER A 84 10.88 -2.03 -9.33
CA SER A 84 11.12 -1.59 -7.95
C SER A 84 9.88 -1.75 -7.06
N ILE A 85 8.68 -1.55 -7.60
CA ILE A 85 7.42 -1.74 -6.87
C ILE A 85 7.26 -3.19 -6.40
N THR A 86 7.69 -4.16 -7.21
CA THR A 86 7.60 -5.59 -6.86
C THR A 86 8.46 -5.95 -5.65
N PHE A 87 9.56 -5.22 -5.44
CA PHE A 87 10.44 -5.44 -4.27
C PHE A 87 9.94 -4.73 -3.01
N ILE A 88 9.04 -3.77 -3.12
CA ILE A 88 8.51 -3.01 -1.98
C ILE A 88 7.24 -3.69 -1.49
N ASN A 89 7.23 -4.20 -0.26
CA ASN A 89 6.02 -4.66 0.40
C ASN A 89 5.17 -3.45 0.82
N ILE A 90 4.31 -2.98 -0.10
CA ILE A 90 3.45 -1.80 0.09
C ILE A 90 2.54 -1.99 1.31
N ASP A 91 2.04 -3.20 1.52
CA ASP A 91 1.11 -3.49 2.62
C ASP A 91 1.78 -3.37 3.98
N ALA A 92 2.97 -3.95 4.13
CA ALA A 92 3.77 -3.78 5.34
C ALA A 92 4.11 -2.30 5.61
N PHE A 93 4.39 -1.52 4.57
CA PHE A 93 4.64 -0.08 4.71
C PHE A 93 3.39 0.68 5.17
N VAL A 94 2.23 0.40 4.55
CA VAL A 94 0.94 0.98 4.91
C VAL A 94 0.56 0.64 6.34
N ALA A 95 0.68 -0.63 6.73
CA ALA A 95 0.42 -1.08 8.10
C ALA A 95 1.29 -0.30 9.09
N LYS A 96 2.61 -0.29 8.88
CA LYS A 96 3.54 0.40 9.77
C LYS A 96 3.17 1.85 10.01
N GLN A 97 2.90 2.59 8.93
CA GLN A 97 2.61 4.02 9.02
C GLN A 97 1.26 4.29 9.70
N ASN A 98 0.24 3.48 9.41
CA ASN A 98 -1.06 3.59 10.06
C ASN A 98 -0.99 3.24 11.56
N ILE A 99 -0.21 2.23 11.93
CA ILE A 99 -0.02 1.80 13.31
C ILE A 99 0.72 2.86 14.12
N GLN A 100 1.79 3.44 13.55
CA GLN A 100 2.49 4.57 14.18
C GLN A 100 1.58 5.78 14.36
N ARG A 101 0.74 6.09 13.35
CA ARG A 101 -0.25 7.15 13.46
C ARG A 101 -1.26 6.85 14.57
N TYR A 102 -1.82 5.65 14.62
CA TYR A 102 -2.76 5.24 15.67
C TYR A 102 -2.17 5.41 17.08
N GLN A 103 -0.92 4.99 17.27
CA GLN A 103 -0.21 5.16 18.54
C GLN A 103 0.05 6.63 18.92
N SER A 104 0.20 7.52 17.94
CA SER A 104 0.41 8.96 18.16
C SER A 104 -0.88 9.74 18.44
N LEU A 105 -2.05 9.16 18.13
CA LEU A 105 -3.35 9.79 18.33
C LEU A 105 -3.83 9.63 19.78
N SER A 106 -4.52 10.64 20.31
CA SER A 106 -5.19 10.56 21.61
C SER A 106 -6.31 9.50 21.60
N LYS A 107 -6.62 8.91 22.77
CA LYS A 107 -7.61 7.82 22.90
C LYS A 107 -8.99 8.16 22.33
N GLU A 108 -9.43 9.41 22.39
CA GLU A 108 -10.69 9.86 21.79
C GLU A 108 -10.67 9.81 20.25
N MET A 109 -9.52 10.12 19.64
CA MET A 109 -9.35 10.11 18.18
C MET A 109 -9.10 8.71 17.61
N GLN A 110 -8.68 7.76 18.46
CA GLN A 110 -8.54 6.34 18.11
C GLN A 110 -9.88 5.64 17.84
N SER A 111 -10.97 6.12 18.46
CA SER A 111 -12.33 5.61 18.27
C SER A 111 -12.87 5.87 16.85
N ASP A 112 -12.40 6.92 16.19
CA ASP A 112 -12.84 7.30 14.83
C ASP A 112 -11.92 6.72 13.74
N PHE A 113 -10.85 6.04 14.15
CA PHE A 113 -9.90 5.41 13.25
C PHE A 113 -10.45 4.07 12.77
N ASP A 114 -10.56 3.91 11.45
CA ASP A 114 -11.05 2.67 10.85
C ASP A 114 -9.99 1.56 10.93
N ILE A 115 -9.97 0.88 12.08
CA ILE A 115 -9.11 -0.27 12.36
C ILE A 115 -9.41 -1.44 11.40
N ARG A 116 -10.61 -1.51 10.81
CA ARG A 116 -11.01 -2.61 9.92
C ARG A 116 -10.19 -2.62 8.63
N TYR A 117 -9.68 -1.48 8.17
CA TYR A 117 -8.78 -1.45 7.02
C TYR A 117 -7.45 -2.20 7.27
N LEU A 118 -7.03 -2.38 8.53
CA LEU A 118 -5.84 -3.17 8.86
C LEU A 118 -6.09 -4.69 8.74
N ASP A 119 -7.36 -5.12 8.77
CA ASP A 119 -7.78 -6.52 8.57
C ASP A 119 -7.74 -6.92 7.08
N GLU A 120 -8.04 -5.97 6.19
CA GLU A 120 -7.97 -6.16 4.73
C GLU A 120 -6.54 -6.16 4.18
N LEU A 121 -5.54 -5.84 5.01
CA LEU A 121 -4.15 -5.83 4.62
C LEU A 121 -3.56 -7.26 4.59
N SER A 122 -2.57 -7.47 3.71
CA SER A 122 -1.92 -8.77 3.51
C SER A 122 -1.43 -9.40 4.82
N GLU A 123 -1.35 -10.73 4.87
CA GLU A 123 -0.85 -11.52 6.02
C GLU A 123 0.52 -11.03 6.56
N ASP A 124 1.35 -10.38 5.74
CA ASP A 124 2.62 -9.77 6.14
C ASP A 124 2.47 -8.54 7.04
N ALA A 125 1.31 -7.87 7.01
CA ALA A 125 0.99 -6.72 7.84
C ALA A 125 0.73 -7.11 9.30
N LEU A 126 0.32 -8.36 9.56
CA LEU A 126 -0.06 -8.84 10.89
C LEU A 126 1.06 -8.79 11.91
N LEU A 127 2.32 -9.00 11.47
CA LEU A 127 3.49 -8.89 12.35
C LEU A 127 3.61 -7.49 12.97
N GLN A 128 3.14 -6.46 12.26
CA GLN A 128 3.25 -5.09 12.76
C GLN A 128 2.11 -4.72 13.70
N ILE A 129 1.06 -5.55 13.78
CA ILE A 129 -0.12 -5.36 14.64
C ILE A 129 0.11 -5.91 16.05
N GLU A 130 1.09 -6.81 16.25
CA GLU A 130 1.47 -7.38 17.56
C GLU A 130 1.54 -6.35 18.70
N PRO A 131 2.25 -5.22 18.59
CA PRO A 131 2.31 -4.21 19.66
C PRO A 131 0.97 -3.51 19.90
N LEU A 132 0.06 -3.45 18.91
CA LEU A 132 -1.28 -2.92 19.11
C LEU A 132 -2.18 -3.88 19.88
N ILE A 133 -2.04 -5.19 19.70
CA ILE A 133 -2.82 -6.20 20.44
C ILE A 133 -2.55 -6.10 21.94
N GLU A 134 -1.32 -5.73 22.33
CA GLU A 134 -0.90 -5.58 23.72
C GLU A 134 -1.26 -4.21 24.33
N SER A 135 -1.33 -3.15 23.52
CA SER A 135 -1.54 -1.77 24.00
C SER A 135 -2.95 -1.23 23.84
N SER A 136 -3.82 -1.91 23.09
CA SER A 136 -5.18 -1.45 22.76
C SER A 136 -6.25 -1.90 23.77
N ASP A 137 -7.45 -1.35 23.64
CA ASP A 137 -8.61 -1.73 24.45
C ASP A 137 -9.02 -3.20 24.21
N ALA A 138 -9.73 -3.80 25.19
CA ALA A 138 -10.07 -5.23 25.17
C ALA A 138 -10.82 -5.65 23.89
N ALA A 139 -11.69 -4.78 23.35
CA ALA A 139 -12.43 -5.04 22.11
C ALA A 139 -11.52 -5.11 20.88
N THR A 140 -10.55 -4.19 20.77
CA THR A 140 -9.58 -4.16 19.65
C THR A 140 -8.62 -5.34 19.71
N SER A 141 -8.15 -5.70 20.91
CA SER A 141 -7.30 -6.87 21.13
C SER A 141 -8.01 -8.16 20.74
N GLN A 142 -9.31 -8.27 21.03
CA GLN A 142 -10.11 -9.44 20.67
C GLN A 142 -10.36 -9.52 19.15
N PHE A 143 -10.70 -8.42 18.50
CA PHE A 143 -10.89 -8.36 17.04
C PHE A 143 -9.65 -8.88 16.28
N PHE A 144 -8.46 -8.37 16.60
CA PHE A 144 -7.24 -8.82 15.92
C PHE A 144 -6.85 -10.26 16.22
N LYS A 145 -7.16 -10.76 17.42
CA LYS A 145 -6.97 -12.18 17.76
C LYS A 145 -7.88 -13.09 16.93
N GLU A 146 -9.13 -12.67 16.70
CA GLU A 146 -10.08 -13.38 15.82
C GLU A 146 -9.62 -13.34 14.35
N THR A 147 -9.13 -12.20 13.85
CA THR A 147 -8.51 -12.10 12.51
C THR A 147 -7.38 -13.13 12.32
N ILE A 148 -6.46 -13.24 13.29
CA ILE A 148 -5.33 -14.18 13.22
C ILE A 148 -5.83 -15.64 13.15
N LEU A 149 -6.90 -15.97 13.88
CA LEU A 149 -7.50 -17.30 13.83
C LEU A 149 -8.08 -17.64 12.46
N ILE A 150 -8.82 -16.71 11.86
CA ILE A 150 -9.45 -16.88 10.54
C ILE A 150 -8.39 -17.04 9.45
N GLN A 151 -7.32 -16.25 9.48
CA GLN A 151 -6.22 -16.38 8.51
C GLN A 151 -5.44 -17.68 8.70
N TYR A 152 -5.22 -18.13 9.94
CA TYR A 152 -4.57 -19.41 10.21
C TYR A 152 -5.40 -20.59 9.70
N SER A 153 -6.72 -20.60 9.95
CA SER A 153 -7.61 -21.69 9.51
C SER A 153 -7.73 -21.77 7.97
N LYS A 154 -7.76 -20.63 7.28
CA LYS A 154 -7.73 -20.55 5.82
C LYS A 154 -6.42 -21.07 5.22
N GLY A 155 -5.30 -20.84 5.91
CA GLY A 155 -3.97 -21.24 5.46
C GLY A 155 -3.67 -22.74 5.59
N ASP A 156 -4.38 -23.45 6.48
CA ASP A 156 -4.20 -24.88 6.81
C ASP A 156 -5.07 -25.83 5.96
N ALA A 157 -6.08 -25.29 5.27
CA ALA A 157 -6.93 -26.06 4.36
C ALA A 157 -6.17 -26.47 3.08
N SER A 158 -5.38 -27.55 3.17
CA SER A 158 -4.71 -28.24 2.04
C SER A 158 -3.47 -27.56 1.44
N ALA A 159 -2.52 -27.14 2.29
CA ALA A 159 -1.27 -26.52 1.81
C ALA A 159 -0.40 -27.52 1.01
N ALA A 160 -0.48 -27.43 -0.32
CA ALA A 160 0.50 -28.05 -1.19
C ALA A 160 1.86 -27.33 -1.10
N TRP A 161 2.97 -28.03 -1.32
CA TRP A 161 4.32 -27.49 -1.08
C TRP A 161 4.69 -26.24 -1.90
N PHE A 162 3.95 -25.94 -2.98
CA PHE A 162 4.10 -24.73 -3.78
C PHE A 162 3.39 -23.50 -3.20
N GLU A 163 2.52 -23.68 -2.21
CA GLU A 163 1.78 -22.60 -1.54
C GLU A 163 2.51 -22.06 -0.31
N TYR A 164 3.78 -22.40 -0.15
CA TYR A 164 4.61 -21.84 0.91
C TYR A 164 4.76 -20.33 0.69
N ASN A 165 4.22 -19.55 1.63
CA ASN A 165 4.32 -18.11 1.68
C ASN A 165 4.96 -17.69 3.01
N VAL A 166 5.91 -16.75 2.95
CA VAL A 166 6.56 -16.16 4.15
C VAL A 166 5.52 -15.55 5.09
N SER A 167 4.42 -15.03 4.56
CA SER A 167 3.24 -14.59 5.31
C SER A 167 2.67 -15.65 6.25
N LYS A 168 2.54 -16.91 5.80
CA LYS A 168 1.99 -18.00 6.62
C LYS A 168 2.86 -18.28 7.85
N SER A 169 4.18 -18.16 7.71
CA SER A 169 5.12 -18.30 8.84
C SER A 169 4.90 -17.23 9.91
N SER A 170 4.47 -16.04 9.49
CA SER A 170 4.21 -14.91 10.38
C SER A 170 2.92 -15.10 11.17
N VAL A 171 1.85 -15.52 10.49
CA VAL A 171 0.56 -15.89 11.10
C VAL A 171 0.75 -17.03 12.10
N GLU A 172 1.49 -18.08 11.74
CA GLU A 172 1.73 -19.24 12.62
C GLU A 172 2.45 -18.86 13.91
N LYS A 173 3.44 -17.96 13.84
CA LYS A 173 4.14 -17.43 15.03
C LYS A 173 3.20 -16.68 15.96
N LEU A 174 2.34 -15.82 15.40
CA LEU A 174 1.37 -15.06 16.18
C LEU A 174 0.28 -15.97 16.78
N TYR A 175 -0.23 -16.94 16.01
CA TYR A 175 -1.20 -17.93 16.50
C TYR A 175 -0.63 -18.71 17.70
N LYS A 176 0.58 -19.26 17.58
CA LYS A 176 1.21 -20.00 18.69
C LYS A 176 1.47 -19.13 19.93
N LYS A 177 1.71 -17.82 19.74
CA LYS A 177 1.90 -16.88 20.85
C LYS A 177 0.60 -16.61 21.62
N TYR A 178 -0.52 -16.39 20.93
CA TYR A 178 -1.79 -16.03 21.57
C TYR A 178 -2.70 -17.23 21.88
N TYR A 179 -2.51 -18.37 21.22
CA TYR A 179 -3.25 -19.62 21.41
C TYR A 179 -2.31 -20.81 21.67
N PRO A 180 -1.49 -20.78 22.74
CA PRO A 180 -0.47 -21.81 23.00
C PRO A 180 -1.05 -23.21 23.26
N ASN A 181 -2.31 -23.30 23.70
CA ASN A 181 -3.01 -24.57 23.98
C ASN A 181 -3.97 -24.98 22.84
N GLY A 182 -3.90 -24.31 21.68
CA GLY A 182 -4.90 -24.41 20.63
C GLY A 182 -6.16 -23.58 20.96
N HIS A 183 -7.00 -23.37 19.94
CA HIS A 183 -8.28 -22.69 20.09
C HIS A 183 -9.43 -23.70 20.01
N ASP A 184 -10.43 -23.55 20.88
CA ASP A 184 -11.63 -24.40 20.86
C ASP A 184 -12.44 -24.06 19.61
N ALA A 185 -12.49 -24.97 18.64
CA ALA A 185 -13.10 -24.78 17.31
C ALA A 185 -14.60 -24.43 17.36
N THR A 186 -15.21 -24.48 18.53
CA THR A 186 -16.62 -24.12 18.79
C THR A 186 -16.85 -22.62 18.99
N GLN A 187 -15.81 -21.78 19.03
CA GLN A 187 -15.91 -20.33 19.27
C GLN A 187 -15.52 -19.42 18.09
N ILE A 188 -15.42 -19.96 16.87
CA ILE A 188 -15.18 -19.12 15.68
C ILE A 188 -16.40 -18.21 15.47
N PRO A 189 -16.27 -16.87 15.50
CA PRO A 189 -17.42 -15.97 15.34
C PRO A 189 -18.00 -16.05 13.93
N TYR A 190 -19.33 -16.11 13.87
CA TYR A 190 -20.19 -16.23 12.69
C TYR A 190 -20.20 -14.99 11.78
N HIS A 191 -19.06 -14.52 11.26
CA HIS A 191 -19.06 -13.44 10.25
C HIS A 191 -18.79 -13.91 8.82
N GLU A 192 -18.65 -15.22 8.61
CA GLU A 192 -18.27 -15.81 7.32
C GLU A 192 -19.41 -16.62 6.67
N GLN A 193 -20.62 -16.06 6.60
CA GLN A 193 -21.72 -16.69 5.87
C GLN A 193 -22.41 -15.80 4.81
N ASP A 194 -22.11 -14.50 4.74
CA ASP A 194 -22.83 -13.56 3.85
C ASP A 194 -22.00 -12.94 2.71
N SER A 195 -20.72 -13.32 2.51
CA SER A 195 -19.86 -12.72 1.48
C SER A 195 -19.39 -13.67 0.37
N GLN A 196 -20.03 -14.85 0.24
CA GLN A 196 -19.81 -15.79 -0.88
C GLN A 196 -20.74 -15.56 -2.07
N ASP A 197 -21.74 -14.67 -1.94
CA ASP A 197 -22.55 -14.21 -3.05
C ASP A 197 -22.21 -12.74 -3.32
N TYR A 198 -21.30 -12.46 -4.26
CA TYR A 198 -21.28 -11.34 -5.24
C TYR A 198 -19.94 -11.27 -5.97
#